data_AF-A0A2W6X5X5-F1
#
_entry.id   AF-A0A2W6X5X5-F1
#
_cell.length_a   1.000
_cell.length_b   1.000
_cell.length_c   1.000
_cell.angle_alpha   90.00
_cell.angle_beta   90.00
_cell.angle_gamma   90.00
#
_symmetry.space_group_name_H-M   'P 1'
#
loop_
_entity.id
_entity.type
_entity.pdbx_description
1 polymer ?
#
loop_
_entity_poly.entity_id
_entity_poly.type
_entity_poly.pdbx_seq_one_letter_code
_entity_poly.pdbx_strand_id
1 'polypeptide(L)'
;MRGAIFVSVAFLLTSCAGVSHRDSFAVPAPPDQAQALVDDSVAELVKLYPPAISRVLIPTTGGGAYGDGLRSSMRQAGYAVIEAGKGVKPDPAATPLRYYVDQPIADSYRVTLRVGAQTFSRIYGVDEKGIYPSAGWALDLTGATPELIERANRPVAPAAPPPVPSPVASTQPGFGGNGTEAGTWSVSLTGFSSESAARAYWRATARLRPSWASVTPRFVQNGRSHGIQFGQFQSSATARAKCKGIRAARCGVVKAG
;
A
#
# COMPACT_ATOMS: atom_id res chain seq x y z
N MET A 1 -21.85 27.01 69.20
CA MET A 1 -22.50 26.72 67.90
C MET A 1 -21.50 27.10 66.81
N ARG A 2 -20.83 26.11 66.20
CA ARG A 2 -20.86 25.84 64.74
C ARG A 2 -20.49 27.09 63.93
N GLY A 3 -19.24 27.32 63.53
CA GLY A 3 -18.47 26.47 62.62
C GLY A 3 -18.49 27.13 61.25
N ALA A 4 -17.40 27.80 60.89
CA ALA A 4 -17.21 28.57 59.67
C ALA A 4 -17.37 27.73 58.41
N ILE A 5 -18.11 28.24 57.41
CA ILE A 5 -18.10 27.71 56.05
C ILE A 5 -18.22 28.88 55.06
N PHE A 6 -17.07 29.52 54.78
CA PHE A 6 -16.84 30.22 53.51
C PHE A 6 -16.65 29.14 52.44
N VAL A 7 -17.71 28.79 51.70
CA VAL A 7 -17.59 27.90 50.54
C VAL A 7 -17.53 28.75 49.27
N SER A 8 -16.31 28.87 48.79
CA SER A 8 -15.89 29.46 47.54
C SER A 8 -16.66 28.86 46.35
N VAL A 9 -17.45 29.69 45.69
CA VAL A 9 -18.04 29.42 44.37
C VAL A 9 -16.93 29.58 43.33
N ALA A 10 -16.10 28.55 43.17
CA ALA A 10 -15.03 28.50 42.19
C ALA A 10 -14.89 27.08 41.62
N PHE A 11 -15.97 26.53 41.04
CA PHE A 11 -15.91 25.17 40.46
C PHE A 11 -16.87 24.96 39.27
N LEU A 12 -16.94 25.89 38.31
CA LEU A 12 -17.64 25.65 37.04
C LEU A 12 -16.86 26.16 35.81
N LEU A 13 -15.54 25.99 35.82
CA LEU A 13 -14.75 25.94 34.59
C LEU A 13 -14.21 24.52 34.45
N THR A 14 -15.11 23.56 34.19
CA THR A 14 -14.71 22.26 33.64
C THR A 14 -14.12 22.53 32.26
N SER A 15 -12.80 22.68 32.26
CA SER A 15 -11.95 22.66 31.08
C SER A 15 -12.39 21.52 30.16
N CYS A 16 -13.02 21.85 29.03
CA CYS A 16 -12.91 21.03 27.83
C CYS A 16 -11.43 21.08 27.42
N ALA A 17 -10.60 20.30 28.09
CA ALA A 17 -9.34 19.88 27.52
C ALA A 17 -9.75 18.98 26.35
N GLY A 18 -9.98 19.60 25.19
CA GLY A 18 -10.00 18.87 23.93
C GLY A 18 -8.78 17.97 23.95
N VAL A 19 -9.01 16.67 23.70
CA VAL A 19 -7.95 15.66 23.65
C VAL A 19 -6.80 16.30 22.89
N SER A 20 -5.71 16.62 23.60
CA SER A 20 -4.57 17.20 22.92
C SER A 20 -4.09 16.09 22.00
N HIS A 21 -4.33 16.21 20.69
CA HIS A 21 -3.82 15.35 19.61
C HIS A 21 -2.28 15.49 19.50
N ARG A 22 -1.65 15.40 20.66
CA ARG A 22 -0.23 15.49 20.88
C ARG A 22 0.41 14.12 20.87
N ASP A 23 -0.36 13.04 20.80
CA ASP A 23 0.11 11.66 20.73
C ASP A 23 -0.59 10.89 19.61
N SER A 24 0.06 9.83 19.16
CA SER A 24 -0.54 8.95 18.16
C SER A 24 -1.60 8.05 18.82
N PHE A 25 -2.71 7.83 18.14
CA PHE A 25 -3.81 7.01 18.62
C PHE A 25 -4.44 6.23 17.48
N ALA A 26 -4.87 5.00 17.75
CA ALA A 26 -5.70 4.23 16.83
C ALA A 26 -6.73 3.40 17.59
N VAL A 27 -7.99 3.55 17.21
CA VAL A 27 -9.06 2.62 17.62
C VAL A 27 -8.73 1.21 17.13
N PRO A 28 -9.09 0.16 17.89
CA PRO A 28 -8.92 -1.22 17.46
C PRO A 28 -9.67 -1.48 16.14
N ALA A 29 -9.00 -2.19 15.23
CA ALA A 29 -9.56 -2.66 13.97
C ALA A 29 -9.12 -4.12 13.72
N PRO A 30 -9.92 -4.93 13.00
CA PRO A 30 -9.47 -6.23 12.50
C PRO A 30 -8.13 -6.13 11.75
N PRO A 31 -7.23 -7.14 11.83
CA PRO A 31 -5.88 -7.03 11.27
C PRO A 31 -5.82 -6.74 9.76
N ASP A 32 -6.74 -7.33 8.99
CA ASP A 32 -6.89 -7.11 7.55
C ASP A 32 -7.31 -5.67 7.23
N GLN A 33 -8.25 -5.13 8.01
CA GLN A 33 -8.72 -3.76 7.92
C GLN A 33 -7.61 -2.76 8.30
N ALA A 34 -6.94 -3.01 9.42
CA ALA A 34 -5.81 -2.18 9.87
C ALA A 34 -4.70 -2.13 8.80
N GLN A 35 -4.38 -3.28 8.18
CA GLN A 35 -3.38 -3.34 7.12
C GLN A 35 -3.81 -2.56 5.88
N ALA A 36 -5.07 -2.65 5.46
CA ALA A 36 -5.58 -1.87 4.32
C ALA A 36 -5.46 -0.36 4.56
N LEU A 37 -5.77 0.11 5.78
CA LEU A 37 -5.58 1.52 6.16
C LEU A 37 -4.10 1.92 6.14
N VAL A 38 -3.21 1.05 6.62
CA VAL A 38 -1.75 1.25 6.60
C VAL A 38 -1.21 1.35 5.18
N ASP A 39 -1.61 0.44 4.29
CA ASP A 39 -1.09 0.39 2.92
C ASP A 39 -1.45 1.66 2.14
N ASP A 40 -2.69 2.14 2.28
CA ASP A 40 -3.14 3.40 1.66
C ASP A 40 -2.45 4.62 2.28
N SER A 41 -2.25 4.61 3.61
CA SER A 41 -1.50 5.65 4.33
C SER A 41 -0.06 5.78 3.83
N VAL A 42 0.63 4.65 3.67
CA VAL A 42 2.02 4.59 3.20
C VAL A 42 2.10 4.99 1.73
N ALA A 43 1.14 4.58 0.91
CA ALA A 43 1.09 4.99 -0.50
C ALA A 43 1.02 6.53 -0.65
N GLU A 44 0.19 7.20 0.15
CA GLU A 44 0.11 8.67 0.15
C GLU A 44 1.38 9.31 0.72
N LEU A 45 1.93 8.76 1.81
CA LEU A 45 3.19 9.23 2.39
C LEU A 45 4.36 9.15 1.40
N VAL A 46 4.47 8.07 0.63
CA VAL A 46 5.52 7.90 -0.40
C VAL A 46 5.38 8.93 -1.51
N LYS A 47 4.15 9.28 -1.90
CA LYS A 47 3.88 10.32 -2.89
C LYS A 47 4.37 11.70 -2.41
N LEU A 48 4.04 12.06 -1.16
CA LEU A 48 4.26 13.40 -0.62
C LEU A 48 5.67 13.58 -0.02
N TYR A 49 6.20 12.54 0.62
CA TYR A 49 7.44 12.56 1.39
C TYR A 49 8.34 11.38 1.01
N PRO A 50 9.03 11.40 -0.14
CA PRO A 50 9.79 10.25 -0.64
C PRO A 50 10.82 9.71 0.37
N PRO A 51 11.04 8.37 0.42
CA PRO A 51 11.82 7.70 1.46
C PRO A 51 13.31 8.08 1.47
N ALA A 52 13.91 8.30 0.30
CA ALA A 52 15.36 8.52 0.15
C ALA A 52 15.91 9.74 0.90
N ILE A 53 15.04 10.70 1.26
CA ILE A 53 15.41 11.95 1.92
C ILE A 53 14.67 12.18 3.24
N SER A 54 13.90 11.19 3.71
CA SER A 54 12.99 11.36 4.84
C SER A 54 13.36 10.41 5.98
N ARG A 55 13.82 10.98 7.09
CA ARG A 55 13.86 10.30 8.39
C ARG A 55 12.56 10.61 9.11
N VAL A 56 11.84 9.58 9.54
CA VAL A 56 10.54 9.75 10.20
C VAL A 56 10.61 9.26 11.63
N LEU A 57 10.12 10.08 12.54
CA LEU A 57 9.99 9.73 13.94
C LEU A 57 8.54 9.33 14.23
N ILE A 58 8.31 8.05 14.53
CA ILE A 58 6.99 7.48 14.77
C ILE A 58 6.90 7.03 16.24
N PRO A 59 5.87 7.45 17.00
CA PRO A 59 5.67 6.97 18.37
C PRO A 59 5.50 5.46 18.45
N THR A 60 6.02 4.85 19.52
CA THR A 60 5.84 3.40 19.78
C THR A 60 4.59 3.06 20.57
N THR A 61 3.86 4.07 21.05
CA THR A 61 2.70 3.91 21.93
C THR A 61 1.43 4.43 21.27
N GLY A 62 0.27 3.91 21.69
CA GLY A 62 -1.04 4.35 21.23
C GLY A 62 -1.47 3.82 19.85
N GLY A 63 -0.73 2.90 19.25
CA GLY A 63 -0.93 2.49 17.85
C GLY A 63 -1.68 1.20 17.55
N GLY A 64 -1.63 0.21 18.46
CA GLY A 64 -2.09 -1.15 18.16
C GLY A 64 -1.58 -1.67 16.82
N ALA A 65 -2.41 -2.46 16.13
CA ALA A 65 -2.10 -3.04 14.83
C ALA A 65 -1.79 -1.99 13.75
N TYR A 66 -2.47 -0.84 13.76
CA TYR A 66 -2.22 0.23 12.80
C TYR A 66 -0.82 0.85 12.97
N GLY A 67 -0.44 1.21 14.20
CA GLY A 67 0.86 1.81 14.48
C GLY A 67 2.03 0.85 14.23
N ASP A 68 1.85 -0.43 14.55
CA ASP A 68 2.85 -1.48 14.27
C ASP A 68 2.99 -1.71 12.77
N GLY A 69 1.86 -1.83 12.07
CA GLY A 69 1.80 -1.96 10.61
C GLY A 69 2.45 -0.76 9.92
N LEU A 70 2.13 0.48 10.34
CA LEU A 70 2.68 1.70 9.76
C LEU A 70 4.20 1.73 9.87
N ARG A 71 4.77 1.43 11.04
CA ARG A 71 6.22 1.37 11.23
C ARG A 71 6.87 0.31 10.34
N SER A 72 6.26 -0.86 10.25
CA SER A 72 6.75 -1.96 9.38
C SER A 72 6.71 -1.58 7.91
N SER A 73 5.56 -1.13 7.40
CA SER A 73 5.37 -0.77 5.99
C SER A 73 6.21 0.44 5.58
N MET A 74 6.42 1.42 6.46
CA MET A 74 7.34 2.55 6.21
C MET A 74 8.79 2.08 6.06
N ARG A 75 9.26 1.13 6.89
CA ARG A 75 10.61 0.54 6.69
C ARG A 75 10.72 -0.19 5.37
N GLN A 76 9.71 -0.98 5.01
CA GLN A 76 9.67 -1.69 3.73
C GLN A 76 9.65 -0.74 2.53
N ALA A 77 9.01 0.43 2.67
CA ALA A 77 9.05 1.50 1.68
C ALA A 77 10.40 2.26 1.62
N GLY A 78 11.35 1.94 2.51
CA GLY A 78 12.71 2.49 2.49
C GLY A 78 12.93 3.70 3.40
N TYR A 79 12.00 4.03 4.28
CA TYR A 79 12.19 5.11 5.25
C TYR A 79 13.11 4.69 6.40
N ALA A 80 13.92 5.63 6.87
CA ALA A 80 14.59 5.52 8.16
C ALA A 80 13.59 5.86 9.28
N VAL A 81 12.98 4.82 9.86
CA VAL A 81 11.99 4.94 10.95
C VAL A 81 12.68 4.94 12.31
N ILE A 82 12.63 6.08 13.00
CA ILE A 82 13.04 6.23 14.39
C ILE A 82 11.81 6.03 15.28
N GLU A 83 11.92 5.08 16.19
CA GLU A 83 10.86 4.75 17.14
C GLU A 83 10.98 5.64 18.38
N ALA A 84 10.03 6.57 18.55
CA ALA A 84 10.01 7.45 19.72
C ALA A 84 9.43 6.72 20.94
N GLY A 85 10.32 6.12 21.72
CA GLY A 85 10.05 5.54 23.05
C GLY A 85 10.65 6.38 24.18
N LYS A 86 10.36 5.99 25.44
CA LYS A 86 10.97 6.62 26.62
C LYS A 86 12.50 6.46 26.54
N GLY A 87 13.24 7.58 26.65
CA GLY A 87 14.71 7.59 26.67
C GLY A 87 15.39 7.74 25.30
N VAL A 88 14.64 7.84 24.20
CA VAL A 88 15.22 8.11 22.88
C VAL A 88 15.50 9.61 22.75
N LYS A 89 16.76 9.97 22.52
CA LYS A 89 17.15 11.36 22.28
C LYS A 89 16.50 11.83 20.97
N PRO A 90 15.80 12.98 20.93
CA PRO A 90 15.20 13.49 19.70
C PRO A 90 16.30 13.68 18.65
N ASP A 91 16.17 13.02 17.49
CA ASP A 91 16.95 13.37 16.31
C ASP A 91 16.32 14.65 15.73
N PRO A 92 16.99 15.81 15.79
CA PRO A 92 16.44 17.06 15.29
C PRO A 92 16.23 17.04 13.76
N ALA A 93 16.88 16.12 13.05
CA ALA A 93 16.73 15.94 11.61
C ALA A 93 15.59 14.98 11.23
N ALA A 94 14.94 14.32 12.21
CA ALA A 94 13.83 13.43 11.96
C ALA A 94 12.50 14.17 11.98
N THR A 95 11.73 14.01 10.91
CA THR A 95 10.40 14.61 10.80
C THR A 95 9.41 13.80 11.63
N PRO A 96 8.71 14.41 12.61
CA PRO A 96 7.73 13.69 13.38
C PRO A 96 6.54 13.31 12.50
N LEU A 97 6.19 12.02 12.52
CA LEU A 97 5.00 11.46 11.90
C LEU A 97 4.07 10.96 13.02
N ARG A 98 2.94 11.64 13.19
CA ARG A 98 1.88 11.28 14.12
C ARG A 98 0.66 10.80 13.35
N TYR A 99 -0.15 9.97 13.97
CA TYR A 99 -1.36 9.45 13.37
C TYR A 99 -2.51 9.41 14.37
N TYR A 100 -3.72 9.56 13.87
CA TYR A 100 -4.95 9.44 14.62
C TYR A 100 -5.94 8.64 13.78
N VAL A 101 -6.36 7.48 14.29
CA VAL A 101 -7.35 6.62 13.64
C VAL A 101 -8.55 6.49 14.55
N ASP A 102 -9.71 6.97 14.11
CA ASP A 102 -10.97 6.89 14.84
C ASP A 102 -12.13 6.41 13.97
N GLN A 103 -13.29 6.20 14.59
CA GLN A 103 -14.55 5.83 13.93
C GLN A 103 -15.56 6.95 14.17
N PRO A 104 -15.67 7.94 13.26
CA PRO A 104 -16.58 9.06 13.45
C PRO A 104 -18.05 8.65 13.36
N ILE A 105 -18.35 7.62 12.56
CA ILE A 105 -19.66 6.98 12.42
C ILE A 105 -19.49 5.45 12.32
N ALA A 106 -20.57 4.70 12.52
CA ALA A 106 -20.56 3.24 12.36
C ALA A 106 -20.05 2.82 10.97
N ASP A 107 -19.37 1.67 10.91
CA ASP A 107 -18.81 1.09 9.69
C ASP A 107 -17.92 2.07 8.89
N SER A 108 -17.20 2.92 9.62
CA SER A 108 -16.25 3.84 9.02
C SER A 108 -14.99 3.98 9.87
N TYR A 109 -13.89 4.29 9.20
CA TYR A 109 -12.68 4.77 9.86
C TYR A 109 -12.32 6.14 9.29
N ARG A 110 -11.69 6.97 10.10
CA ARG A 110 -10.99 8.15 9.62
C ARG A 110 -9.54 8.05 10.06
N VAL A 111 -8.64 8.15 9.09
CA VAL A 111 -7.21 8.25 9.32
C VAL A 111 -6.81 9.71 9.15
N THR A 112 -6.12 10.25 10.15
CA THR A 112 -5.47 11.56 10.09
C THR A 112 -3.99 11.38 10.36
N LEU A 113 -3.15 11.81 9.44
CA LEU A 113 -1.71 11.76 9.52
C LEU A 113 -1.17 13.18 9.62
N ARG A 114 -0.15 13.36 10.44
CA ARG A 114 0.52 14.64 10.62
C ARG A 114 2.02 14.47 10.48
N VAL A 115 2.58 15.14 9.48
CA VAL A 115 4.02 15.16 9.19
C VAL A 115 4.50 16.58 9.43
N GLY A 116 5.23 16.81 10.52
CA GLY A 116 5.59 18.16 10.94
C GLY A 116 4.36 19.05 11.17
N ALA A 117 4.21 20.10 10.36
CA ALA A 117 3.09 21.03 10.43
C ALA A 117 1.91 20.63 9.51
N GLN A 118 2.13 19.74 8.56
CA GLN A 118 1.12 19.38 7.55
C GLN A 118 0.25 18.23 8.05
N THR A 119 -1.02 18.29 7.70
CA THR A 119 -2.01 17.27 8.09
C THR A 119 -2.71 16.76 6.85
N PHE A 120 -3.00 15.47 6.82
CA PHE A 120 -3.75 14.84 5.74
C PHE A 120 -4.69 13.82 6.33
N SER A 121 -5.95 13.85 5.88
CA SER A 121 -7.01 13.03 6.44
C SER A 121 -7.86 12.38 5.36
N ARG A 122 -8.32 11.17 5.63
CA ARG A 122 -9.20 10.41 4.74
C ARG A 122 -10.20 9.60 5.54
N ILE A 123 -11.43 9.55 5.06
CA ILE A 123 -12.50 8.69 5.59
C ILE A 123 -12.58 7.43 4.74
N TYR A 124 -12.81 6.31 5.39
CA TYR A 124 -12.97 4.99 4.82
C TYR A 124 -14.31 4.42 5.24
N GLY A 125 -15.01 3.81 4.29
CA GLY A 125 -16.16 2.97 4.58
C GLY A 125 -15.75 1.52 4.78
N VAL A 126 -16.57 0.78 5.53
CA VAL A 126 -16.46 -0.66 5.72
C VAL A 126 -17.72 -1.28 5.12
N ASP A 127 -17.55 -2.27 4.24
CA ASP A 127 -18.64 -3.11 3.75
C ASP A 127 -18.25 -4.60 3.81
N GLU A 128 -19.09 -5.48 3.25
CA GLU A 128 -18.85 -6.92 3.18
C GLU A 128 -17.55 -7.31 2.43
N LYS A 129 -17.04 -6.43 1.55
CA LYS A 129 -15.81 -6.64 0.77
C LYS A 129 -14.58 -6.07 1.48
N GLY A 130 -14.77 -5.35 2.58
CA GLY A 130 -13.72 -4.80 3.43
C GLY A 130 -13.68 -3.27 3.41
N ILE A 131 -12.47 -2.72 3.59
CA ILE A 131 -12.26 -1.28 3.66
C ILE A 131 -12.12 -0.67 2.26
N TYR A 132 -12.79 0.46 2.04
CA TYR A 132 -12.63 1.26 0.84
C TYR A 132 -12.56 2.76 1.18
N PRO A 133 -11.75 3.54 0.44
CA PRO A 133 -11.71 4.98 0.64
C PRO A 133 -12.99 5.66 0.14
N SER A 134 -13.57 6.54 0.94
CA SER A 134 -14.79 7.27 0.57
C SER A 134 -14.53 8.43 -0.41
N ALA A 135 -13.35 9.03 -0.35
CA ALA A 135 -12.93 10.19 -1.16
C ALA A 135 -11.41 10.18 -1.36
N GLY A 136 -10.84 11.21 -2.01
CA GLY A 136 -9.39 11.45 -1.99
C GLY A 136 -8.88 11.87 -0.60
N TRP A 137 -7.56 12.00 -0.44
CA TRP A 137 -6.98 12.60 0.76
C TRP A 137 -7.29 14.10 0.81
N ALA A 138 -7.84 14.56 1.93
CA ALA A 138 -7.94 15.98 2.23
C ALA A 138 -6.60 16.43 2.83
N LEU A 139 -5.96 17.40 2.19
CA LEU A 139 -4.62 17.87 2.56
C LEU A 139 -4.72 19.29 3.14
N ASP A 140 -4.17 19.50 4.33
CA ASP A 140 -3.81 20.81 4.85
C ASP A 140 -2.31 21.03 4.66
N LEU A 141 -2.00 21.82 3.63
CA LEU A 141 -0.64 22.19 3.23
C LEU A 141 -0.32 23.64 3.62
N THR A 142 -1.03 24.20 4.61
CA THR A 142 -0.74 25.55 5.09
C THR A 142 0.72 25.65 5.55
N GLY A 143 1.46 26.62 5.00
CA GLY A 143 2.89 26.79 5.29
C GLY A 143 3.80 25.67 4.73
N ALA A 144 3.30 24.82 3.85
CA ALA A 144 4.11 23.84 3.13
C ALA A 144 5.09 24.51 2.16
N THR A 145 6.20 23.82 1.87
CA THR A 145 7.14 24.29 0.85
C THR A 145 6.53 24.13 -0.55
N PRO A 146 6.97 24.93 -1.55
CA PRO A 146 6.52 24.80 -2.93
C PRO A 146 6.67 23.38 -3.50
N GLU A 147 7.74 22.67 -3.14
CA GLU A 147 8.00 21.29 -3.60
C GLU A 147 6.99 20.29 -3.04
N LEU A 148 6.49 20.51 -1.81
CA LEU A 148 5.45 19.67 -1.24
C LEU A 148 4.10 19.95 -1.92
N ILE A 149 3.78 21.22 -2.20
CA ILE A 149 2.59 21.62 -2.96
C ILE A 149 2.62 21.04 -4.37
N GLU A 150 3.76 21.09 -5.05
CA GLU A 150 3.94 20.51 -6.38
C GLU A 150 3.72 18.98 -6.35
N ARG A 151 4.34 18.27 -5.40
CA ARG A 151 4.16 16.81 -5.25
C ARG A 151 2.70 16.42 -4.97
N ALA A 152 1.98 17.22 -4.19
CA ALA A 152 0.57 16.99 -3.90
C ALA A 152 -0.30 17.08 -5.15
N ASN A 153 -0.04 18.11 -5.97
CA ASN A 153 -0.78 18.40 -7.21
C ASN A 153 -0.31 17.59 -8.41
N ARG A 154 0.86 16.94 -8.32
CA ARG A 154 1.37 16.09 -9.39
C ARG A 154 0.35 14.98 -9.65
N PRO A 155 -0.18 14.86 -10.89
CA PRO A 155 -1.00 13.72 -11.27
C PRO A 155 -0.24 12.46 -10.91
N VAL A 156 -0.92 11.48 -10.28
CA VAL A 156 -0.32 10.18 -10.05
C VAL A 156 0.04 9.63 -11.42
N ALA A 157 1.32 9.75 -11.79
CA ALA A 157 1.86 9.02 -12.92
C ALA A 157 1.49 7.56 -12.67
N PRO A 158 0.99 6.82 -13.67
CA PRO A 158 0.68 5.41 -13.49
C PRO A 158 1.89 4.78 -12.83
N ALA A 159 1.68 4.17 -11.65
CA ALA A 159 2.75 3.70 -10.78
C ALA A 159 3.85 3.09 -11.64
N ALA A 160 5.06 3.63 -11.54
CA ALA A 160 6.21 2.99 -12.16
C ALA A 160 6.13 1.52 -11.75
N PRO A 161 6.24 0.58 -12.71
CA PRO A 161 6.17 -0.84 -12.39
C PRO A 161 7.10 -1.10 -11.21
N PRO A 162 6.65 -1.87 -10.19
CA PRO A 162 7.44 -2.08 -8.98
C PRO A 162 8.87 -2.45 -9.39
N PRO A 163 9.90 -1.92 -8.69
CA PRO A 163 11.27 -2.31 -8.97
C PRO A 163 11.33 -3.83 -9.00
N VAL A 164 11.74 -4.37 -10.14
CA VAL A 164 11.80 -5.80 -10.37
C VAL A 164 12.63 -6.38 -9.21
N PRO A 165 12.07 -7.26 -8.35
CA PRO A 165 12.86 -7.81 -7.26
C PRO A 165 14.10 -8.48 -7.84
N SER A 166 15.27 -8.12 -7.31
CA SER A 166 16.49 -8.86 -7.55
C SER A 166 16.22 -10.33 -7.20
N PRO A 167 16.46 -11.27 -8.14
CA PRO A 167 16.02 -12.64 -7.96
C PRO A 167 16.82 -13.30 -6.84
N VAL A 168 16.12 -13.79 -5.82
CA VAL A 168 16.59 -14.97 -5.08
C VAL A 168 16.59 -16.10 -6.10
N ALA A 169 17.77 -16.64 -6.36
CA ALA A 169 17.96 -17.75 -7.28
C ALA A 169 17.27 -18.99 -6.72
N SER A 170 16.03 -19.23 -7.16
CA SER A 170 15.41 -20.55 -7.04
C SER A 170 15.75 -21.32 -8.30
N THR A 171 16.77 -22.17 -8.19
CA THR A 171 17.14 -23.16 -9.20
C THR A 171 16.03 -24.20 -9.28
N GLN A 172 15.22 -24.18 -10.34
CA GLN A 172 14.37 -25.32 -10.72
C GLN A 172 14.39 -25.53 -12.24
N PRO A 173 14.18 -26.78 -12.70
CA PRO A 173 14.79 -27.32 -13.90
C PRO A 173 14.12 -26.80 -15.16
N GLY A 174 14.94 -26.59 -16.20
CA GLY A 174 14.46 -26.27 -17.54
C GLY A 174 13.54 -27.37 -18.07
N PHE A 175 12.47 -26.95 -18.74
CA PHE A 175 11.70 -27.83 -19.61
C PHE A 175 11.92 -27.39 -21.06
N GLY A 176 12.62 -28.26 -21.78
CA GLY A 176 12.89 -28.15 -23.21
C GLY A 176 11.67 -28.47 -24.07
N GLY A 177 11.86 -28.25 -25.37
CA GLY A 177 10.90 -28.59 -26.41
C GLY A 177 11.18 -27.81 -27.69
N ASN A 178 12.26 -28.16 -28.39
CA ASN A 178 12.40 -27.84 -29.82
C ASN A 178 11.49 -28.81 -30.58
N GLY A 179 10.33 -28.35 -31.02
CA GLY A 179 9.40 -29.09 -31.86
C GLY A 179 8.90 -28.20 -32.97
N THR A 180 9.28 -28.55 -34.19
CA THR A 180 8.81 -27.96 -35.45
C THR A 180 7.43 -28.54 -35.79
N GLU A 181 6.52 -27.69 -36.28
CA GLU A 181 5.27 -28.01 -37.03
C GLU A 181 3.93 -28.27 -36.29
N ALA A 182 2.89 -27.64 -36.89
CA ALA A 182 1.43 -27.65 -36.72
C ALA A 182 0.82 -27.97 -35.34
N GLY A 183 0.35 -26.91 -34.68
CA GLY A 183 -0.55 -26.96 -33.53
C GLY A 183 -0.92 -25.54 -33.13
N THR A 184 -2.09 -25.35 -32.55
CA THR A 184 -2.43 -24.05 -31.98
C THR A 184 -1.60 -23.88 -30.70
N TRP A 185 -0.85 -22.80 -30.59
CA TRP A 185 0.04 -22.52 -29.46
C TRP A 185 -0.61 -21.50 -28.53
N SER A 186 -0.47 -21.68 -27.23
CA SER A 186 -0.85 -20.68 -26.24
C SER A 186 0.36 -20.25 -25.42
N VAL A 187 0.29 -19.04 -24.87
CA VAL A 187 1.32 -18.52 -23.98
C VAL A 187 0.91 -18.84 -22.56
N SER A 188 1.81 -19.42 -21.78
CA SER A 188 1.62 -19.75 -20.38
C SER A 188 2.54 -18.90 -19.51
N LEU A 189 1.94 -18.14 -18.60
CA LEU A 189 2.62 -17.39 -17.57
C LEU A 189 2.47 -18.13 -16.24
N THR A 190 3.56 -18.33 -15.51
CA THR A 190 3.57 -19.09 -14.26
C THR A 190 4.31 -18.34 -13.14
N GLY A 191 4.12 -18.79 -11.91
CA GLY A 191 4.81 -18.24 -10.73
C GLY A 191 4.04 -17.14 -10.00
N PHE A 192 2.70 -17.13 -10.09
CA PHE A 192 1.85 -16.26 -9.28
C PHE A 192 1.48 -16.95 -7.97
N SER A 193 1.56 -16.19 -6.86
CA SER A 193 1.21 -16.67 -5.51
C SER A 193 -0.30 -16.82 -5.30
N SER A 194 -1.12 -16.10 -6.05
CA SER A 194 -2.58 -16.17 -6.01
C SER A 194 -3.20 -15.85 -7.37
N GLU A 195 -4.45 -16.24 -7.57
CA GLU A 195 -5.21 -15.86 -8.76
C GLU A 195 -5.38 -14.34 -8.88
N SER A 196 -5.58 -13.65 -7.76
CA SER A 196 -5.66 -12.19 -7.69
C SER A 196 -4.38 -11.51 -8.21
N ALA A 197 -3.21 -12.06 -7.85
CA ALA A 197 -1.92 -11.58 -8.35
C ALA A 197 -1.78 -11.80 -9.87
N ALA A 198 -2.24 -12.94 -10.38
CA ALA A 198 -2.28 -13.22 -11.81
C ALA A 198 -3.22 -12.25 -12.57
N ARG A 199 -4.43 -12.00 -12.03
CA ARG A 199 -5.40 -11.05 -12.60
C ARG A 199 -4.87 -9.61 -12.59
N ALA A 200 -4.20 -9.19 -11.52
CA ALA A 200 -3.56 -7.88 -11.43
C ALA A 200 -2.46 -7.73 -12.49
N TYR A 201 -1.59 -8.74 -12.63
CA TYR A 201 -0.54 -8.75 -13.64
C TYR A 201 -1.10 -8.68 -15.07
N TRP A 202 -2.16 -9.45 -15.36
CA TRP A 202 -2.82 -9.42 -16.67
C TRP A 202 -3.33 -8.02 -17.01
N ARG A 203 -4.08 -7.39 -16.11
CA ARG A 203 -4.64 -6.04 -16.32
C ARG A 203 -3.55 -5.01 -16.56
N ALA A 204 -2.46 -5.05 -15.79
CA ALA A 204 -1.32 -4.16 -15.96
C ALA A 204 -0.64 -4.37 -17.33
N THR A 205 -0.41 -5.62 -17.71
CA THR A 205 0.28 -5.96 -18.96
C THR A 205 -0.58 -5.65 -20.20
N ALA A 206 -1.88 -5.92 -20.14
CA ALA A 206 -2.82 -5.63 -21.23
C ALA A 206 -2.94 -4.12 -21.52
N ARG A 207 -2.78 -3.26 -20.51
CA ARG A 207 -2.72 -1.80 -20.69
C ARG A 207 -1.46 -1.35 -21.43
N LEU A 208 -0.32 -1.97 -21.13
CA LEU A 208 0.97 -1.65 -21.74
C LEU A 208 1.14 -2.30 -23.12
N ARG A 209 0.37 -3.35 -23.42
CA ARG A 209 0.46 -4.12 -24.65
C ARG A 209 -0.91 -4.20 -25.32
N PRO A 210 -1.21 -3.33 -26.29
CA PRO A 210 -2.49 -3.34 -27.02
C PRO A 210 -2.83 -4.72 -27.61
N SER A 211 -1.82 -5.48 -28.03
CA SER A 211 -2.00 -6.84 -28.56
C SER A 211 -2.43 -7.90 -27.54
N TRP A 212 -2.53 -7.55 -26.25
CA TRP A 212 -3.06 -8.40 -25.17
C TRP A 212 -4.44 -7.92 -24.71
N ALA A 213 -4.82 -6.68 -25.01
CA ALA A 213 -6.09 -6.10 -24.58
C ALA A 213 -7.32 -6.78 -25.21
N SER A 214 -7.17 -7.31 -26.42
CA SER A 214 -8.22 -8.03 -27.15
C SER A 214 -8.19 -9.55 -26.92
N VAL A 215 -7.28 -10.06 -26.10
CA VAL A 215 -7.14 -11.50 -25.85
C VAL A 215 -7.78 -11.83 -24.51
N THR A 216 -8.64 -12.84 -24.48
CA THR A 216 -9.22 -13.34 -23.23
C THR A 216 -8.22 -14.27 -22.53
N PRO A 217 -7.75 -13.95 -21.32
CA PRO A 217 -6.91 -14.86 -20.55
C PRO A 217 -7.75 -15.95 -19.88
N ARG A 218 -7.15 -17.12 -19.71
CA ARG A 218 -7.61 -18.17 -18.81
C ARG A 218 -6.68 -18.22 -17.60
N PHE A 219 -7.23 -18.08 -16.41
CA PHE A 219 -6.48 -18.26 -15.18
C PHE A 219 -6.49 -19.75 -14.81
N VAL A 220 -5.32 -20.29 -14.49
CA VAL A 220 -5.13 -21.72 -14.21
C VAL A 220 -4.40 -21.89 -12.89
N GLN A 221 -4.72 -22.97 -12.18
CA GLN A 221 -4.04 -23.35 -10.96
C GLN A 221 -3.34 -24.69 -11.18
N ASN A 222 -2.04 -24.73 -10.91
CA ASN A 222 -1.22 -25.95 -10.97
C ASN A 222 -0.62 -26.19 -9.59
N GLY A 223 -1.26 -27.06 -8.81
CA GLY A 223 -0.91 -27.30 -7.41
C GLY A 223 -1.09 -26.04 -6.56
N ARG A 224 0.01 -25.57 -5.96
CA ARG A 224 0.03 -24.33 -5.14
C ARG A 224 0.27 -23.05 -5.95
N SER A 225 0.56 -23.18 -7.25
CA SER A 225 0.94 -22.05 -8.10
C SER A 225 -0.22 -21.63 -9.01
N HIS A 226 -0.35 -20.33 -9.22
CA HIS A 226 -1.32 -19.77 -10.15
C HIS A 226 -0.61 -19.33 -11.45
N GLY A 227 -1.35 -19.36 -12.55
CA GLY A 227 -0.85 -19.10 -13.89
C GLY A 227 -1.90 -18.45 -14.79
N ILE A 228 -1.44 -17.97 -15.94
CA ILE A 228 -2.27 -17.35 -16.97
C ILE A 228 -1.97 -18.02 -18.30
N GLN A 229 -2.98 -18.54 -18.98
CA GLN A 229 -2.86 -19.06 -20.33
C GLN A 229 -3.68 -18.21 -21.27
N PHE A 230 -3.13 -17.81 -22.42
CA PHE A 230 -3.86 -16.95 -23.35
C PHE A 230 -3.38 -17.10 -24.79
N GLY A 231 -4.29 -16.71 -25.69
CA GLY A 231 -4.08 -16.71 -27.12
C GLY A 231 -4.13 -18.10 -27.75
N GLN A 232 -4.37 -18.08 -29.04
CA GLN A 232 -4.36 -19.24 -29.92
C GLN A 232 -3.54 -18.84 -31.15
N PHE A 233 -2.27 -19.19 -31.15
CA PHE A 233 -1.30 -18.76 -32.15
C PHE A 233 -1.00 -19.90 -33.11
N GLN A 234 -1.03 -19.62 -34.41
CA GLN A 234 -0.74 -20.64 -35.44
C GLN A 234 0.73 -21.07 -35.47
N SER A 235 1.63 -20.34 -34.80
CA SER A 235 3.05 -20.70 -34.70
C SER A 235 3.61 -20.43 -33.31
N SER A 236 4.57 -21.27 -32.90
CA SER A 236 5.32 -21.11 -31.66
C SER A 236 6.15 -19.82 -31.65
N ALA A 237 6.64 -19.38 -32.81
CA ALA A 237 7.36 -18.12 -32.96
C ALA A 237 6.46 -16.90 -32.62
N THR A 238 5.22 -16.88 -33.11
CA THR A 238 4.26 -15.81 -32.81
C THR A 238 3.87 -15.81 -31.32
N ALA A 239 3.71 -16.99 -30.71
CA ALA A 239 3.49 -17.12 -29.28
C ALA A 239 4.71 -16.63 -28.47
N ARG A 240 5.93 -17.03 -28.84
CA ARG A 240 7.18 -16.61 -28.18
C ARG A 240 7.42 -15.11 -28.31
N ALA A 241 7.01 -14.49 -29.42
CA ALA A 241 7.08 -13.05 -29.59
C ALA A 241 6.27 -12.31 -28.52
N LYS A 242 5.18 -12.90 -28.00
CA LYS A 242 4.44 -12.32 -26.87
C LYS A 242 5.23 -12.38 -25.56
N CYS A 243 6.16 -13.31 -25.41
CA CYS A 243 7.08 -13.37 -24.27
C CYS A 243 8.26 -12.40 -24.36
N LYS A 244 8.48 -11.71 -25.50
CA LYS A 244 9.60 -10.77 -25.67
C LYS A 244 9.57 -9.69 -24.58
N GLY A 245 10.69 -9.51 -23.86
CA GLY A 245 10.81 -8.56 -22.75
C GLY A 245 10.21 -9.03 -21.42
N ILE A 246 9.67 -10.25 -21.36
CA ILE A 246 9.28 -10.93 -20.11
C ILE A 246 10.37 -11.98 -19.83
N ARG A 247 10.86 -12.07 -18.58
CA ARG A 247 11.90 -13.06 -18.23
C ARG A 247 11.40 -14.47 -18.59
N ALA A 248 12.24 -15.25 -19.28
CA ALA A 248 11.91 -16.59 -19.79
C ALA A 248 11.40 -17.55 -18.68
N ALA A 249 11.85 -17.37 -17.44
CA ALA A 249 11.38 -18.13 -16.27
C ALA A 249 9.90 -17.92 -15.91
N ARG A 250 9.21 -16.94 -16.52
CA ARG A 250 7.80 -16.61 -16.27
C ARG A 250 6.92 -16.69 -17.50
N CYS A 251 7.45 -16.91 -18.69
CA CYS A 251 6.68 -16.94 -19.93
C CYS A 251 7.14 -18.07 -20.83
N GLY A 252 6.34 -19.13 -20.85
CA GLY A 252 6.51 -20.28 -21.71
C GLY A 252 5.47 -20.30 -22.83
N VAL A 253 5.73 -21.10 -23.84
CA VAL A 253 4.76 -21.40 -24.89
C VAL A 253 4.42 -22.87 -24.78
N VAL A 254 3.13 -23.17 -24.71
CA VAL A 254 2.60 -24.54 -24.61
C VAL A 254 1.74 -24.83 -25.82
N LYS A 255 1.73 -26.08 -26.28
CA LYS A 255 0.82 -26.51 -27.34
C LYS A 255 -0.59 -26.53 -26.74
N ALA A 256 -1.50 -25.75 -27.30
CA ALA A 256 -2.91 -25.83 -26.96
C ALA A 256 -3.41 -27.19 -27.47
N GLY A 257 -3.84 -28.04 -26.54
CA GLY A 257 -4.50 -29.31 -26.85
C GLY A 257 -5.89 -29.11 -27.43
#